data_AF-A0AB36Z0U0-F1
#
_entry.id   AF-A0AB36Z0U0-F1
#
_cell.length_a   1.000
_cell.length_b   1.000
_cell.length_c   1.000
_cell.angle_alpha   90.00
_cell.angle_beta   90.00
_cell.angle_gamma   90.00
#
_symmetry.space_group_name_H-M   'P 1'
#
loop_
_entity.id
_entity.type
_entity.pdbx_description
1 polymer ?
#
loop_
_entity_poly.entity_id
_entity_poly.type
_entity_poly.pdbx_seq_one_letter_code
_entity_poly.pdbx_strand_id
1 'polypeptide(L)'
;MSFNFESKNFKNLMMELSTISEKVELNSEEYSDTVKILSPYIITAEQVLNPNIDLRNYDQLTEYSRAQPVSDFVRQIVEKLNKYRSSKEDRDLIELLSLALNLFYIRPLS
;
A
#
# COMPACT_ATOMS: atom_id res chain seq x y z
N MET A 1 -10.56 -11.08 -11.42
CA MET A 1 -9.15 -11.01 -11.90
C MET A 1 -8.25 -11.35 -10.74
N SER A 2 -7.20 -12.15 -10.91
CA SER A 2 -6.18 -12.29 -9.87
C SER A 2 -5.42 -10.97 -9.70
N PHE A 3 -4.97 -10.70 -8.48
CA PHE A 3 -4.04 -9.62 -8.20
C PHE A 3 -2.68 -9.91 -8.87
N ASN A 4 -2.02 -8.86 -9.35
CA ASN A 4 -0.75 -8.96 -10.07
C ASN A 4 0.12 -7.74 -9.70
N PHE A 5 1.30 -8.00 -9.16
CA PHE A 5 2.30 -7.01 -8.75
C PHE A 5 2.89 -6.26 -9.95
N GLU A 6 3.04 -6.93 -11.09
CA GLU A 6 3.51 -6.28 -12.32
C GLU A 6 2.44 -5.36 -12.95
N SER A 7 1.21 -5.37 -12.44
CA SER A 7 0.13 -4.55 -12.99
C SER A 7 0.42 -3.06 -12.80
N LYS A 8 0.22 -2.30 -13.88
CA LYS A 8 0.38 -0.84 -13.87
C LYS A 8 -0.45 -0.18 -12.76
N ASN A 9 -1.64 -0.71 -12.48
CA ASN A 9 -2.52 -0.17 -11.43
C ASN A 9 -1.91 -0.33 -10.04
N PHE A 10 -1.34 -1.49 -9.72
CA PHE A 10 -0.68 -1.73 -8.44
C PHE A 10 0.56 -0.85 -8.28
N LYS A 11 1.45 -0.85 -9.29
CA LYS A 11 2.69 -0.07 -9.28
C LYS A 11 2.42 1.44 -9.12
N ASN A 12 1.42 1.97 -9.82
CA ASN A 12 1.01 3.37 -9.67
C ASN A 12 0.44 3.68 -8.29
N LEU A 13 -0.34 2.75 -7.73
CA LEU A 13 -0.90 2.92 -6.40
C LEU A 13 0.20 2.95 -5.34
N MET A 14 1.22 2.11 -5.46
CA MET A 14 2.36 2.12 -4.52
C MET A 14 3.13 3.43 -4.56
N MET A 15 3.40 3.98 -5.75
CA MET A 15 4.02 5.30 -5.88
C MET A 15 3.17 6.37 -5.19
N GLU A 16 1.86 6.35 -5.40
CA GLU A 16 0.99 7.37 -4.82
C GLU A 16 1.00 7.30 -3.28
N LEU A 17 0.92 6.11 -2.72
CA LEU A 17 1.02 5.89 -1.27
C LEU A 17 2.38 6.35 -0.72
N SER A 18 3.48 6.14 -1.46
CA SER A 18 4.80 6.66 -1.10
C SER A 18 4.81 8.18 -1.09
N THR A 19 4.29 8.83 -2.13
CA THR A 19 4.21 10.30 -2.18
C THR A 19 3.39 10.87 -1.02
N ILE A 20 2.31 10.20 -0.60
CA ILE A 20 1.55 10.61 0.59
C ILE A 20 2.43 10.47 1.85
N SER A 21 3.17 9.37 1.97
CA SER A 21 4.02 9.08 3.13
C SER A 21 5.23 10.02 3.22
N GLU A 22 5.83 10.38 2.10
CA GLU A 22 6.89 11.40 2.02
C GLU A 22 6.37 12.77 2.47
N LYS A 23 5.12 13.12 2.13
CA LYS A 23 4.50 14.36 2.62
C LYS A 23 4.28 14.36 4.12
N VAL A 24 3.97 13.20 4.71
CA VAL A 24 3.89 13.05 6.18
C VAL A 24 5.26 13.31 6.79
N GLU A 25 6.33 12.72 6.25
CA GLU A 25 7.69 12.93 6.79
C GLU A 25 8.10 14.41 6.72
N LEU A 26 7.82 15.08 5.61
CA LEU A 26 8.15 16.50 5.41
C LEU A 26 7.34 17.44 6.31
N ASN A 27 6.10 17.09 6.66
CA ASN A 27 5.18 17.92 7.44
C ASN A 27 4.78 17.22 8.74
N SER A 28 5.72 16.55 9.39
CA SER A 28 5.45 15.61 10.48
C SER A 28 4.72 16.23 11.68
N GLU A 29 4.78 17.55 11.88
CA GLU A 29 4.06 18.25 12.95
C GLU A 29 2.54 18.27 12.76
N GLU A 30 2.05 18.12 11.53
CA GLU A 30 0.63 18.19 11.16
C GLU A 30 -0.13 16.86 11.37
N TYR A 31 0.61 15.77 11.57
CA TYR A 31 0.05 14.42 11.66
C TYR A 31 0.22 13.85 13.07
N SER A 32 -0.60 12.86 13.41
CA SER A 32 -0.48 12.06 14.62
C SER A 32 0.74 11.14 14.58
N ASP A 33 1.21 10.75 15.76
CA ASP A 33 2.36 9.86 15.89
C ASP A 33 2.15 8.51 15.22
N THR A 34 0.89 8.02 15.14
CA THR A 34 0.60 6.76 14.44
C THR A 34 0.85 6.88 12.94
N VAL A 35 0.41 7.97 12.31
CA VAL A 35 0.67 8.20 10.88
C VAL A 35 2.17 8.29 10.63
N LYS A 36 2.90 9.04 11.47
CA LYS A 36 4.37 9.16 11.39
C LYS A 36 5.08 7.82 11.53
N ILE A 37 4.58 6.91 12.37
CA ILE A 37 5.15 5.57 12.53
C ILE A 37 4.88 4.71 11.29
N LEU A 38 3.70 4.80 10.67
CA LEU A 38 3.32 3.94 9.54
C LEU A 38 3.96 4.38 8.22
N SER A 39 4.09 5.68 7.97
CA SER A 39 4.56 6.24 6.69
C SER A 39 5.94 5.73 6.22
N PRO A 40 6.98 5.64 7.06
CA PRO A 40 8.30 5.13 6.63
C PRO A 40 8.26 3.70 6.08
N TYR A 41 7.35 2.86 6.59
CA TYR A 41 7.20 1.49 6.10
C TYR A 41 6.63 1.45 4.68
N ILE A 42 5.75 2.38 4.32
CA ILE A 42 5.23 2.50 2.95
C ILE A 42 6.30 2.96 1.98
N ILE A 43 7.13 3.94 2.38
CA ILE A 43 8.26 4.40 1.57
C ILE A 43 9.22 3.24 1.30
N THR A 44 9.55 2.49 2.35
CA THR A 44 10.42 1.30 2.23
C THR A 44 9.80 0.22 1.33
N ALA A 45 8.50 0.00 1.44
CA ALA A 45 7.77 -0.95 0.60
C ALA A 45 7.76 -0.54 -0.89
N GLU A 46 7.60 0.75 -1.19
CA GLU A 46 7.65 1.27 -2.56
C GLU A 46 9.01 1.00 -3.20
N GLN A 47 10.11 1.18 -2.47
CA GLN A 47 11.47 0.91 -2.98
C GLN A 47 11.66 -0.52 -3.49
N VAL A 48 10.79 -1.47 -3.10
CA VAL A 48 10.81 -2.86 -3.55
C VAL A 48 9.74 -3.14 -4.61
N LEU A 49 8.63 -2.39 -4.62
CA LEU A 49 7.42 -2.69 -5.41
C LEU A 49 7.03 -1.60 -6.44
N ASN A 50 7.91 -0.65 -6.73
CA ASN A 50 7.62 0.45 -7.64
C ASN A 50 7.68 0.07 -9.13
N PRO A 51 7.28 0.98 -10.05
CA PRO A 51 7.23 0.67 -11.47
C PRO A 51 8.56 0.33 -12.12
N ASN A 52 9.67 0.78 -11.54
CA ASN A 52 11.00 0.60 -12.11
C ASN A 52 11.60 -0.79 -11.79
N ILE A 53 10.95 -1.56 -10.90
CA ILE A 53 11.37 -2.90 -10.52
C ILE A 53 10.53 -3.93 -11.26
N ASP A 54 11.19 -4.95 -11.80
CA ASP A 54 10.52 -6.11 -12.40
C ASP A 54 10.01 -7.05 -11.29
N LEU A 55 8.69 -7.20 -11.19
CA LEU A 55 8.03 -7.97 -10.14
C LEU A 55 7.45 -9.29 -10.66
N ARG A 56 7.78 -9.70 -11.88
CA ARG A 56 7.26 -10.96 -12.47
C ARG A 56 7.55 -12.18 -11.62
N ASN A 57 8.68 -12.20 -10.91
CA ASN A 57 9.00 -13.28 -9.98
C ASN A 57 8.04 -13.33 -8.79
N TYR A 58 7.58 -12.19 -8.28
CA TYR A 58 6.56 -12.16 -7.22
C TYR A 58 5.24 -12.72 -7.74
N ASP A 59 4.83 -12.33 -8.95
CA ASP A 59 3.63 -12.88 -9.59
C ASP A 59 3.70 -14.40 -9.77
N GLN A 60 4.86 -14.95 -10.09
CA GLN A 60 5.10 -16.39 -10.23
C GLN A 60 5.12 -17.14 -8.88
N LEU A 61 5.72 -16.54 -7.85
CA LEU A 61 5.79 -17.11 -6.51
C LEU A 61 4.45 -17.08 -5.79
N THR A 62 3.58 -16.13 -6.16
CA THR A 62 2.23 -16.04 -5.64
C THR A 62 1.22 -16.88 -6.43
N GLU A 63 1.48 -18.18 -6.61
CA GLU A 63 0.41 -19.15 -6.87
C GLU A 63 -0.52 -19.19 -5.62
N TYR A 64 -1.45 -18.25 -5.55
CA TYR A 64 -2.19 -17.89 -4.34
C TYR A 64 -3.08 -19.03 -3.80
N SER A 65 -2.72 -19.55 -2.63
CA SER A 65 -3.61 -20.29 -1.73
C SER A 65 -4.68 -19.32 -1.19
N ARG A 66 -5.96 -19.68 -1.35
CA ARG A 66 -7.12 -18.83 -1.06
C ARG A 66 -7.46 -18.83 0.44
N ALA A 67 -7.43 -17.66 1.06
CA ALA A 67 -8.27 -17.34 2.23
C ALA A 67 -9.19 -16.13 1.98
N GLN A 68 -8.77 -15.15 1.18
CA GLN A 68 -9.63 -14.08 0.64
C GLN A 68 -9.17 -13.64 -0.77
N PRO A 69 -10.07 -13.12 -1.62
CA PRO A 69 -9.73 -12.70 -2.96
C PRO A 69 -8.89 -11.40 -2.93
N VAL A 70 -7.56 -11.56 -3.01
CA VAL A 70 -6.57 -10.46 -3.18
C VAL A 70 -6.89 -9.58 -4.40
N SER A 71 -7.72 -10.07 -5.32
CA SER A 71 -8.27 -9.32 -6.47
C SER A 71 -8.89 -7.98 -6.12
N ASP A 72 -9.40 -7.82 -4.90
CA ASP A 72 -10.03 -6.59 -4.43
C ASP A 72 -9.06 -5.65 -3.72
N PHE A 73 -7.78 -6.00 -3.56
CA PHE A 73 -6.84 -5.17 -2.80
C PHE A 73 -6.69 -3.77 -3.40
N VAL A 74 -6.34 -3.67 -4.69
CA VAL A 74 -6.19 -2.38 -5.37
C VAL A 74 -7.48 -1.55 -5.27
N ARG A 75 -8.64 -2.20 -5.44
CA ARG A 75 -9.95 -1.53 -5.31
C ARG A 75 -10.17 -0.98 -3.91
N GLN A 76 -9.95 -1.80 -2.87
CA GLN A 76 -10.15 -1.40 -1.47
C GLN A 76 -9.19 -0.28 -1.05
N ILE A 77 -7.93 -0.33 -1.49
CA ILE A 77 -7.00 0.76 -1.24
C ILE A 77 -7.46 2.04 -1.95
N VAL A 78 -7.88 1.96 -3.21
CA VAL A 78 -8.40 3.12 -3.95
C VAL A 78 -9.63 3.73 -3.25
N GLU A 79 -10.53 2.91 -2.72
CA GLU A 79 -11.68 3.36 -1.94
C GLU A 79 -11.24 4.11 -0.67
N LYS A 80 -10.30 3.55 0.10
CA LYS A 80 -9.75 4.20 1.30
C LYS A 80 -8.97 5.47 0.99
N LEU A 81 -8.22 5.47 -0.10
CA LEU A 81 -7.48 6.63 -0.60
C LEU A 81 -8.44 7.77 -0.97
N ASN A 82 -9.52 7.46 -1.68
CA ASN A 82 -10.53 8.45 -2.01
C ASN A 82 -11.23 8.99 -0.76
N LYS A 83 -11.53 8.13 0.22
CA LYS A 83 -12.07 8.56 1.52
C LYS A 83 -11.13 9.55 2.22
N TYR A 84 -9.85 9.19 2.36
CA TYR A 84 -8.84 10.09 2.93
C TYR A 84 -8.70 11.39 2.14
N ARG A 85 -8.74 11.35 0.81
CA ARG A 85 -8.69 12.57 -0.02
C ARG A 85 -9.86 13.52 0.26
N SER A 86 -11.03 12.98 0.59
CA SER A 86 -12.21 13.77 0.94
C SER A 86 -12.17 14.31 2.38
N SER A 87 -11.80 13.49 3.36
CA SER A 87 -11.81 13.90 4.77
C SER A 87 -10.57 14.66 5.20
N LYS A 88 -9.41 14.30 4.64
CA LYS A 88 -8.06 14.71 5.10
C LYS A 88 -7.83 14.43 6.59
N GLU A 89 -8.59 13.50 7.16
CA GLU A 89 -8.47 13.12 8.56
C GLU A 89 -7.42 12.03 8.74
N ASP A 90 -6.64 12.16 9.81
CA ASP A 90 -5.65 11.19 10.23
C ASP A 90 -6.22 9.78 10.41
N ARG A 91 -7.43 9.66 10.94
CA ARG A 91 -8.09 8.36 11.09
C ARG A 91 -8.19 7.61 9.77
N ASP A 92 -8.60 8.31 8.71
CA ASP A 92 -8.75 7.70 7.38
C ASP A 92 -7.39 7.40 6.75
N LEU A 93 -6.38 8.23 7.01
CA LEU A 93 -5.01 7.96 6.59
C LEU A 93 -4.43 6.73 7.31
N ILE A 94 -4.67 6.57 8.61
CA ILE A 94 -4.27 5.39 9.38
C ILE A 94 -4.94 4.13 8.81
N GLU A 95 -6.24 4.17 8.53
CA GLU A 95 -6.96 3.05 7.90
C GLU A 95 -6.35 2.70 6.53
N LEU A 96 -6.02 3.70 5.71
CA LEU A 96 -5.39 3.52 4.41
C LEU A 96 -4.00 2.88 4.52
N LEU A 97 -3.11 3.45 5.33
CA LEU A 97 -1.73 2.98 5.48
C LEU A 97 -1.70 1.57 6.10
N SER A 98 -2.56 1.30 7.10
CA SER A 98 -2.65 -0.02 7.72
C SER A 98 -3.12 -1.09 6.72
N LEU A 99 -4.12 -0.77 5.89
CA LEU A 99 -4.59 -1.70 4.86
C LEU A 99 -3.51 -1.94 3.81
N ALA A 100 -2.78 -0.89 3.39
CA ALA A 100 -1.67 -1.02 2.46
C ALA A 100 -0.58 -1.94 3.04
N LEU A 101 -0.19 -1.72 4.30
CA LEU A 101 0.83 -2.52 5.00
C LEU A 101 0.41 -3.99 5.22
N ASN A 102 -0.90 -4.26 5.34
CA ASN A 102 -1.39 -5.64 5.45
C ASN A 102 -1.09 -6.50 4.22
N LEU A 103 -0.89 -5.92 3.03
CA LEU A 103 -0.42 -6.68 1.86
C LEU A 103 0.98 -7.29 2.10
N PHE A 104 1.83 -6.56 2.82
CA PHE A 104 3.22 -6.92 3.08
C PHE A 104 3.37 -7.90 4.25
N TYR A 105 2.39 -7.92 5.16
CA TYR A 105 2.33 -8.86 6.29
C TYR A 105 1.58 -10.17 5.98
N ILE A 106 1.23 -10.45 4.71
CA ILE A 106 0.81 -11.78 4.29
C ILE A 106 2.03 -12.70 4.40
N ARG A 107 2.18 -13.34 5.57
CA ARG A 107 3.19 -14.38 5.83
C ARG A 107 3.26 -15.35 4.64
N PRO A 108 4.44 -15.66 4.09
CA PRO A 108 4.61 -16.95 3.44
C PRO A 108 4.31 -17.99 4.51
N LEU A 109 3.33 -18.87 4.24
CA LEU A 109 3.05 -20.02 5.08
C LEU A 109 4.35 -20.84 5.17
N SER A 110 4.97 -20.80 6.35
CA SER A 110 6.00 -21.74 6.79
C SER A 110 5.39 -23.10 7.08
#